data_AF-A0A9P8Q6D8-F1
#
_entry.id   AF-A0A9P8Q6D8-F1
#
_cell.length_a   1.000
_cell.length_b   1.000
_cell.length_c   1.000
_cell.angle_alpha   90.00
_cell.angle_beta   90.00
_cell.angle_gamma   90.00
#
_symmetry.space_group_name_H-M   'P 1'
#
loop_
_entity.id
_entity.type
_entity.pdbx_description
1 polymer ?
#
loop_
_entity_poly.entity_id
_entity_poly.type
_entity_poly.pdbx_seq_one_letter_code
_entity_poly.pdbx_strand_id
1 'polypeptide(L)' 'ENDIVSEEVIKDWGSKVSKKYVTKEISKKVKKAAKPFVKWLEEAEEEESDDEE' A
#
# COMPACT_ATOMS: atom_id res chain seq x y z
N GLU A 1 3.29 5.88 14.49
CA GLU A 1 3.70 6.21 13.11
C GLU A 1 4.69 7.37 13.13
N ASN A 2 5.50 7.55 12.08
CA ASN A 2 6.41 8.72 11.96
C ASN A 2 5.94 9.73 10.89
N ASP A 3 4.69 9.62 10.41
CA ASP A 3 4.04 10.50 9.42
C ASP A 3 4.89 10.85 8.19
N ILE A 4 5.69 9.89 7.73
CA ILE A 4 6.64 10.09 6.61
C ILE A 4 5.94 9.97 5.26
N VAL A 5 4.92 9.11 5.18
CA VAL A 5 4.19 8.79 3.95
C VAL A 5 2.73 8.57 4.32
N SER A 6 1.81 9.14 3.54
CA SER A 6 0.37 8.95 3.73
C SER A 6 -0.10 7.59 3.22
N GLU A 7 -1.15 7.05 3.83
CA GLU A 7 -1.72 5.76 3.45
C GLU A 7 -2.19 5.72 2.00
N GLU A 8 -2.82 6.80 1.52
CA GLU A 8 -3.23 6.94 0.12
C GLU A 8 -2.05 6.71 -0.83
N VAL A 9 -0.88 7.29 -0.52
CA VAL A 9 0.33 7.13 -1.33
C VAL A 9 0.84 5.69 -1.30
N ILE A 10 0.71 4.99 -0.16
CA ILE A 10 1.13 3.59 -0.03
C ILE A 10 0.18 2.66 -0.79
N LYS A 11 -1.14 2.86 -0.69
CA LYS A 11 -2.17 2.13 -1.43
C LYS A 11 -1.98 2.30 -2.93
N ASP A 12 -1.82 3.54 -3.37
CA ASP A 12 -1.69 3.88 -4.78
C ASP A 12 -0.34 3.44 -5.37
N TRP A 13 0.72 3.45 -4.56
CA TRP A 13 2.00 2.82 -4.92
C TRP A 13 1.86 1.30 -5.02
N GLY A 14 1.20 0.64 -4.06
CA GLY A 14 1.04 -0.81 -4.02
C GLY A 14 0.34 -1.39 -5.24
N SER A 15 -0.62 -0.64 -5.80
CA SER A 15 -1.47 -1.08 -6.93
C SER A 15 -0.74 -1.20 -8.28
N LYS A 16 0.25 -0.35 -8.54
CA LYS A 16 0.89 -0.21 -9.87
C LYS A 16 2.35 -0.65 -9.88
N VAL A 17 2.69 -1.64 -10.70
CA VAL A 17 4.10 -1.98 -10.98
C VAL A 17 4.73 -0.91 -11.87
N SER A 18 5.88 -0.36 -11.46
CA SER A 18 6.54 0.75 -12.16
C SER A 18 7.99 0.42 -12.51
N LYS A 19 8.45 0.93 -13.67
CA LYS A 19 9.88 0.90 -14.07
C LYS A 19 10.64 2.18 -13.70
N LYS A 20 10.00 3.14 -13.04
CA LYS A 20 10.58 4.47 -12.79
C LYS A 20 11.84 4.43 -11.92
N TYR A 21 11.88 3.52 -10.95
CA TYR A 21 12.97 3.44 -9.95
C TYR A 21 13.79 2.15 -10.04
N VAL A 22 13.19 1.06 -10.51
CA VAL A 22 13.82 -0.27 -10.64
C VAL A 22 13.21 -1.01 -11.84
N THR A 23 13.78 -2.15 -12.21
CA THR A 23 13.21 -3.00 -13.28
C THR A 23 11.81 -3.52 -12.89
N LYS A 24 10.99 -3.88 -13.89
CA LYS A 24 9.62 -4.41 -13.65
C LYS A 24 9.62 -5.64 -12.75
N GLU A 25 10.63 -6.50 -12.88
CA GLU A 25 10.75 -7.73 -12.09
C GLU A 25 11.02 -7.44 -10.61
N ILE A 26 11.97 -6.54 -10.33
CA ILE A 26 12.29 -6.11 -8.96
C ILE A 26 11.09 -5.37 -8.36
N SER A 27 10.46 -4.46 -9.11
CA SER A 27 9.26 -3.73 -8.68
C SER A 27 8.13 -4.68 -8.27
N LYS A 28 7.90 -5.73 -9.07
CA LYS A 28 6.90 -6.77 -8.79
C LYS A 28 7.24 -7.57 -7.52
N LYS A 29 8.51 -7.91 -7.30
CA LYS A 29 8.96 -8.62 -6.10
C LYS A 29 8.75 -7.79 -4.83
N VAL A 30 9.14 -6.51 -4.86
CA VAL A 30 8.97 -5.58 -3.74
C VAL A 30 7.49 -5.37 -3.41
N LYS A 31 6.65 -5.12 -4.41
CA LYS A 31 5.21 -4.93 -4.20
C LYS A 31 4.51 -6.20 -3.69
N LYS A 32 4.95 -7.38 -4.13
CA LYS A 32 4.44 -8.65 -3.60
C LYS A 32 4.77 -8.81 -2.11
N ALA A 33 5.98 -8.41 -1.69
CA ALA A 33 6.36 -8.44 -0.28
C ALA A 33 5.60 -7.40 0.56
N ALA A 34 5.26 -6.24 -0.02
CA ALA A 34 4.47 -5.19 0.63
C ALA A 34 2.96 -5.47 0.66
N LYS A 35 2.47 -6.49 -0.06
CA LYS A 35 1.04 -6.79 -0.21
C LYS A 35 0.30 -7.02 1.14
N PRO A 36 0.86 -7.73 2.14
CA PRO A 36 0.20 -7.89 3.43
C PRO A 36 -0.01 -6.56 4.16
N PHE A 37 0.93 -5.63 4.04
CA PHE A 37 0.84 -4.33 4.67
C PHE A 37 -0.21 -3.44 3.96
N VAL A 38 -0.22 -3.42 2.63
CA VAL A 38 -1.25 -2.70 1.86
C VAL A 38 -2.65 -3.24 2.20
N LYS A 39 -2.82 -4.56 2.31
CA LYS A 39 -4.08 -5.18 2.70
C LYS A 39 -4.52 -4.78 4.11
N TRP A 40 -3.58 -4.74 5.07
CA TRP A 40 -3.87 -4.27 6.42
C TRP A 40 -4.36 -2.81 6.45
N LEU A 41 -3.79 -1.93 5.62
CA LEU A 41 -4.26 -0.54 5.48
C LEU A 41 -5.63 -0.43 4.81
N GLU A 42 -6.00 -1.37 3.92
CA GLU A 42 -7.33 -1.41 3.30
C GLU A 42 -8.37 -1.89 4.31
N GLU A 43 -8.07 -2.94 5.08
CA GLU A 43 -8.98 -3.46 6.12
C GLU A 43 -9.16 -2.49 7.29
N ALA A 44 -8.11 -1.76 7.68
CA ALA A 44 -8.21 -0.74 8.73
C ALA A 44 -9.12 0.44 8.33
N GLU A 45 -9.11 0.84 7.06
CA GLU A 45 -10.01 1.90 6.55
C GLU A 45 -11.46 1.42 6.51
N GLU A 46 -11.71 0.13 6.22
CA GLU A 46 -13.05 -0.46 6.27
C GLU A 46 -13.59 -0.56 7.71
N GLU A 47 -12.75 -0.92 8.69
CA GLU A 47 -13.16 -0.99 10.11
C GLU A 47 -13.43 0.39 10.72
N GLU A 48 -12.64 1.42 10.38
CA GLU A 48 -12.86 2.79 10.88
C GLU A 48 -14.16 3.42 10.34
N SER A 49 -14.62 2.98 9.16
CA SER A 49 -15.89 3.41 8.58
C SER A 49 -17.13 2.72 9.17
N ASP A 50 -16.97 1.58 9.87
CA ASP A 50 -18.08 0.80 10.47
C ASP A 50 -18.38 1.22 11.92
N ASP A 51 -17.45 1.90 12.59
CA ASP A 51 -17.61 2.44 13.95
C ASP A 51 -18.27 3.85 13.99
N GLU A 52 -18.60 4.42 12.81
CA GLU A 52 -19.31 5.71 12.66
C GLU A 52 -20.81 5.58 12.29
N GLU A 53 -21.42 4.37 12.33
CA GLU A 53 -22.89 4.17 12.28
C GLU A 53 -23.53 3.88 13.66
#